data_AF-A0A850C8B8-F1
#
_entry.id   AF-A0A850C8B8-F1
#
_cell.length_a   1.000
_cell.length_b   1.000
_cell.length_c   1.000
_cell.angle_alpha   90.00
_cell.angle_beta   90.00
_cell.angle_gamma   90.00
#
_symmetry.space_group_name_H-M   'P 1'
#
loop_
_entity.id
_entity.type
_entity.pdbx_description
1 polymer ?
#
loop_
_entity_poly.entity_id
_entity_poly.type
_entity_poly.pdbx_seq_one_letter_code
_entity_poly.pdbx_strand_id
1 'polypeptide(L)'
;MCAAAPVLLKGRKARLPQSAVANLIAALALDTPKSPQPAVDAAIAHCDAASLRDLSWAVFTAWDLAADRGNPWAFAQLARFADDDGMRRLEALIHEWPGQSLHKRAVRGLELLGAVGTEEALAAVHRISRTSGYKGLKKAALAEVDRIAARLGLDEEQLLDRLVPDFELDADGRMALDFGPRAFTVGFDEQLKPFVIDPKGKVRRSLPKPDADDDPEAAADAAARFDRLKRSLKSVGTEQVKRLERAMTAGRVWARADFERYFARHALMRHLARRVVWQYTEGREWTSFRVAEDGTFADVHDNGRRLPERSAVRLPHPLLLGAETAAWAEVFADYELVQPFEQLVRPVVALTPEEAATGRLARFEGRSVPVGPLVGLWRSRTLWSYSDAFSDPGEPLGLKRELPGDGFLLLGLAPGIDPAAPGAEPHQTLKAVRLSTGETADDPAPRGLDPVAASELLALLERLAVR
;
A
#
# COMPACT_ATOMS: atom_id res chain seq x y z
N MET A 1 -42.78 12.85 -2.40
CA MET A 1 -42.21 12.34 -1.13
C MET A 1 -41.96 10.85 -1.30
N CYS A 2 -40.70 10.42 -1.44
CA CYS A 2 -40.36 9.00 -1.42
C CYS A 2 -40.77 8.40 -0.07
N ALA A 3 -41.28 7.17 -0.08
CA ALA A 3 -41.48 6.38 1.12
C ALA A 3 -40.11 6.05 1.73
N ALA A 4 -39.56 6.95 2.52
CA ALA A 4 -38.34 6.70 3.27
C ALA A 4 -38.64 5.61 4.32
N ALA A 5 -37.71 4.67 4.49
CA ALA A 5 -37.76 3.70 5.58
C ALA A 5 -37.95 4.41 6.93
N PRO A 6 -38.70 3.82 7.88
CA PRO A 6 -38.98 4.48 9.15
C PRO A 6 -37.69 4.71 9.96
N VAL A 7 -37.50 5.91 10.48
CA VAL A 7 -36.41 6.19 11.44
C VAL A 7 -36.80 5.62 12.79
N LEU A 8 -35.98 4.71 13.32
CA LEU A 8 -36.25 4.00 14.56
C LEU A 8 -35.47 4.62 15.71
N LEU A 9 -36.01 4.57 16.93
CA LEU A 9 -35.26 4.87 18.14
C LEU A 9 -34.27 3.73 18.45
N LYS A 10 -33.23 4.02 19.25
CA LYS A 10 -32.31 2.98 19.76
C LYS A 10 -33.09 1.84 20.43
N GLY A 11 -32.66 0.61 20.16
CA GLY A 11 -33.36 -0.60 20.59
C GLY A 11 -34.57 -0.97 19.71
N ARG A 12 -34.87 -0.18 18.66
CA ARG A 12 -35.85 -0.50 17.60
C ARG A 12 -37.28 -0.76 18.10
N LYS A 13 -37.64 -0.26 19.29
CA LYS A 13 -38.96 -0.43 19.92
C LYS A 13 -40.00 0.62 19.50
N ALA A 14 -39.56 1.73 18.94
CA ALA A 14 -40.41 2.83 18.50
C ALA A 14 -39.80 3.53 17.28
N ARG A 15 -40.61 4.29 16.56
CA ARG A 15 -40.21 5.09 15.39
C ARG A 15 -40.49 6.56 15.61
N LEU A 16 -39.69 7.43 14.97
CA LEU A 16 -39.96 8.85 14.97
C LEU A 16 -41.28 9.16 14.24
N PRO A 17 -42.09 10.10 14.77
CA PRO A 17 -43.22 10.65 14.02
C PRO A 17 -42.77 11.30 12.71
N GLN A 18 -43.64 11.30 11.69
CA GLN A 18 -43.31 11.87 10.38
C GLN A 18 -42.93 13.36 10.45
N SER A 19 -43.55 14.13 11.34
CA SER A 19 -43.20 15.53 11.59
C SER A 19 -41.78 15.69 12.14
N ALA A 20 -41.35 14.78 13.02
CA ALA A 20 -39.98 14.77 13.54
C ALA A 20 -38.97 14.40 12.44
N VAL A 21 -39.31 13.47 11.55
CA VAL A 21 -38.47 13.13 10.38
C VAL A 21 -38.37 14.33 9.43
N ALA A 22 -39.45 15.06 9.18
CA ALA A 22 -39.43 16.27 8.36
C ALA A 22 -38.54 17.36 8.97
N ASN A 23 -38.62 17.57 10.28
CA ASN A 23 -37.75 18.51 11.00
C ASN A 23 -36.28 18.08 10.95
N LEU A 24 -36.00 16.78 11.05
CA LEU A 24 -34.63 16.25 10.90
C LEU A 24 -34.09 16.52 9.50
N ILE A 25 -34.87 16.31 8.45
CA ILE A 25 -34.48 16.61 7.07
C ILE A 25 -34.20 18.12 6.90
N ALA A 26 -35.06 18.98 7.46
CA ALA A 26 -34.84 20.42 7.44
C ALA A 26 -33.56 20.83 8.20
N ALA A 27 -33.28 20.17 9.33
CA ALA A 27 -32.04 20.38 10.07
C ALA A 27 -30.82 19.93 9.25
N LEU A 28 -30.87 18.79 8.57
CA LEU A 28 -29.79 18.32 7.69
C LEU A 28 -29.48 19.31 6.55
N ALA A 29 -30.49 20.03 6.05
CA ALA A 29 -30.29 21.06 5.02
C ALA A 29 -29.52 22.30 5.53
N LEU A 30 -29.52 22.52 6.85
CA LEU A 30 -28.82 23.61 7.54
C LEU A 30 -27.54 23.13 8.23
N ASP A 31 -27.23 21.84 8.16
CA ASP A 31 -26.10 21.19 8.81
C ASP A 31 -24.84 21.36 7.97
N THR A 32 -23.81 21.96 8.57
CA THR A 32 -22.51 22.14 7.91
C THR A 32 -21.38 21.84 8.89
N PRO A 33 -20.17 21.46 8.40
CA PRO A 33 -19.02 21.22 9.29
C PRO A 33 -18.67 22.40 10.20
N LYS A 34 -18.97 23.65 9.79
CA LYS A 34 -18.72 24.86 10.57
C LYS A 34 -19.86 25.22 11.53
N SER A 35 -21.04 24.67 11.31
CA SER A 35 -22.25 24.95 12.09
C SER A 35 -23.08 23.66 12.18
N PRO A 36 -22.65 22.68 12.99
CA PRO A 36 -23.39 21.45 13.19
C PRO A 36 -24.71 21.75 13.90
N GLN A 37 -25.77 21.06 13.47
CA GLN A 37 -27.13 21.27 13.96
C GLN A 37 -27.43 20.35 15.15
N PRO A 38 -27.80 20.89 16.32
CA PRO A 38 -28.09 20.09 17.51
C PRO A 38 -29.17 19.02 17.31
N ALA A 39 -30.13 19.28 16.42
CA ALA A 39 -31.18 18.32 16.08
C ALA A 39 -30.63 17.06 15.38
N VAL A 40 -29.58 17.21 14.57
CA VAL A 40 -28.89 16.09 13.91
C VAL A 40 -28.09 15.29 14.94
N ASP A 41 -27.38 15.96 15.85
CA ASP A 41 -26.65 15.30 16.93
C ASP A 41 -27.58 14.53 17.87
N ALA A 42 -28.74 15.11 18.21
CA ALA A 42 -29.76 14.44 19.00
C ALA A 42 -30.32 13.21 18.29
N ALA A 43 -30.54 13.28 16.98
CA ALA A 43 -30.97 12.12 16.20
C ALA A 43 -29.92 10.99 16.24
N ILE A 44 -28.63 11.31 16.03
CA ILE A 44 -27.52 10.34 16.13
C ILE A 44 -27.45 9.71 17.53
N ALA A 45 -27.64 10.51 18.58
CA ALA A 45 -27.57 10.06 19.95
C ALA A 45 -28.71 9.12 20.36
N HIS A 46 -29.92 9.28 19.78
CA HIS A 46 -31.13 8.60 20.26
C HIS A 46 -31.78 7.63 19.25
N CYS A 47 -31.42 7.70 17.98
CA CYS A 47 -31.98 6.83 16.94
C CYS A 47 -31.06 5.64 16.62
N ASP A 48 -31.65 4.61 16.03
CA ASP A 48 -30.95 3.45 15.48
C ASP A 48 -30.12 3.88 14.26
N ALA A 49 -28.83 3.56 14.29
CA ALA A 49 -27.87 4.03 13.31
C ALA A 49 -28.16 3.52 11.89
N ALA A 50 -28.64 2.28 11.72
CA ALA A 50 -28.97 1.74 10.41
C ALA A 50 -30.17 2.47 9.80
N SER A 51 -31.21 2.74 10.59
CA SER A 51 -32.39 3.48 10.09
C SER A 51 -32.07 4.93 9.70
N LEU A 52 -31.12 5.58 10.39
CA LEU A 52 -30.64 6.91 10.02
C LEU A 52 -29.84 6.88 8.71
N ARG A 53 -29.04 5.83 8.49
CA ARG A 53 -28.31 5.63 7.23
C ARG A 53 -29.24 5.40 6.06
N ASP A 54 -30.28 4.59 6.25
CA ASP A 54 -31.32 4.38 5.24
C ASP A 54 -32.04 5.69 4.88
N LEU A 55 -32.39 6.50 5.89
CA LEU A 55 -32.95 7.83 5.65
C LEU A 55 -31.98 8.72 4.86
N SER A 56 -30.72 8.80 5.30
CA SER A 56 -29.68 9.60 4.66
C SER A 56 -29.51 9.23 3.19
N TRP A 57 -29.47 7.93 2.88
CA TRP A 57 -29.36 7.47 1.51
C TRP A 57 -30.63 7.74 0.69
N ALA A 58 -31.82 7.63 1.31
CA ALA A 58 -33.08 7.97 0.66
C ALA A 58 -33.16 9.46 0.30
N VAL A 59 -32.67 10.35 1.18
CA VAL A 59 -32.56 11.81 0.92
C VAL A 59 -31.63 12.06 -0.27
N PHE A 60 -30.44 11.45 -0.27
CA PHE A 60 -29.51 11.54 -1.39
C PHE A 60 -30.13 11.03 -2.71
N THR A 61 -30.79 9.87 -2.68
CA THR A 61 -31.43 9.27 -3.86
C THR A 61 -32.55 10.15 -4.41
N ALA A 62 -33.38 10.72 -3.52
CA ALA A 62 -34.45 11.62 -3.93
C ALA A 62 -33.91 12.90 -4.58
N TRP A 63 -32.81 13.44 -4.05
CA TRP A 63 -32.09 14.56 -4.65
C TRP A 63 -31.47 14.19 -6.01
N ASP A 64 -30.90 12.98 -6.13
CA ASP A 64 -30.31 12.50 -7.37
C ASP A 64 -31.32 12.41 -8.52
N LEU A 65 -32.55 12.01 -8.21
CA LEU A 65 -33.65 11.92 -9.16
C LEU A 65 -34.32 13.28 -9.46
N ALA A 66 -34.03 14.33 -8.69
CA ALA A 66 -34.64 15.64 -8.87
C ALA A 66 -34.10 16.39 -10.11
N ALA A 67 -34.98 17.21 -10.71
CA ALA A 67 -34.64 18.06 -11.86
C ALA A 67 -33.80 19.29 -11.46
N ASP A 68 -34.02 19.85 -10.26
CA ASP A 68 -33.19 20.90 -9.68
C ASP A 68 -32.19 20.29 -8.68
N ARG A 69 -30.93 20.25 -9.10
CA ARG A 69 -29.80 19.70 -8.34
C ARG A 69 -28.86 20.80 -7.82
N GLY A 70 -29.31 22.06 -7.83
CA GLY A 70 -28.47 23.21 -7.49
C GLY A 70 -27.95 23.22 -6.05
N ASN A 71 -28.65 22.54 -5.14
CA ASN A 71 -28.30 22.56 -3.71
C ASN A 71 -27.57 21.28 -3.26
N PRO A 72 -26.28 21.35 -2.86
CA PRO A 72 -25.46 20.17 -2.57
C PRO A 72 -25.64 19.58 -1.17
N TRP A 73 -26.50 20.15 -0.29
CA TRP A 73 -26.61 19.66 1.10
C TRP A 73 -27.04 18.19 1.20
N ALA A 74 -27.94 17.74 0.32
CA ALA A 74 -28.43 16.35 0.31
C ALA A 74 -27.32 15.35 -0.02
N PHE A 75 -26.29 15.83 -0.71
CA PHE A 75 -25.06 15.09 -0.94
C PHE A 75 -24.11 15.17 0.26
N ALA A 76 -23.86 16.38 0.77
CA ALA A 76 -22.92 16.60 1.87
C ALA A 76 -23.34 15.90 3.18
N GLN A 77 -24.64 15.79 3.45
CA GLN A 77 -25.16 15.17 4.67
C GLN A 77 -24.83 13.68 4.79
N LEU A 78 -24.48 13.00 3.68
CA LEU A 78 -24.04 11.60 3.71
C LEU A 78 -22.86 11.40 4.68
N ALA A 79 -21.98 12.40 4.83
CA ALA A 79 -20.86 12.33 5.77
C ALA A 79 -21.29 12.19 7.25
N ARG A 80 -22.48 12.67 7.62
CA ARG A 80 -22.97 12.60 9.02
C ARG A 80 -23.31 11.20 9.47
N PHE A 81 -23.61 10.32 8.50
CA PHE A 81 -24.04 8.95 8.76
C PHE A 81 -23.17 7.94 8.01
N ALA A 82 -21.95 8.32 7.64
CA ALA A 82 -21.06 7.48 6.86
C ALA A 82 -20.72 6.17 7.59
N ASP A 83 -20.81 5.07 6.86
CA ASP A 83 -20.31 3.74 7.21
C ASP A 83 -19.65 3.10 5.98
N ASP A 84 -18.98 1.97 6.19
CA ASP A 84 -18.20 1.33 5.12
C ASP A 84 -19.09 0.93 3.93
N ASP A 85 -20.31 0.46 4.18
CA ASP A 85 -21.28 0.13 3.12
C ASP A 85 -21.70 1.38 2.32
N GLY A 86 -22.01 2.49 3.00
CA GLY A 86 -22.33 3.75 2.36
C GLY A 86 -21.16 4.30 1.54
N MET A 87 -19.93 4.17 2.02
CA MET A 87 -18.72 4.61 1.30
C MET A 87 -18.47 3.76 0.05
N ARG A 88 -18.64 2.44 0.13
CA ARG A 88 -18.57 1.54 -1.04
C ARG A 88 -19.63 1.88 -2.10
N ARG A 89 -20.87 2.16 -1.67
CA ARG A 89 -21.93 2.60 -2.59
C ARG A 89 -21.61 3.94 -3.24
N LEU A 90 -21.02 4.87 -2.48
CA LEU A 90 -20.61 6.17 -3.00
C LEU A 90 -19.45 6.05 -4.00
N GLU A 91 -18.45 5.20 -3.73
CA GLU A 91 -17.35 4.89 -4.64
C GLU A 91 -17.85 4.39 -6.00
N ALA A 92 -18.82 3.45 -6.00
CA ALA A 92 -19.43 2.94 -7.23
C ALA A 92 -20.05 4.08 -8.07
N LEU A 93 -20.78 4.99 -7.44
CA LEU A 93 -21.37 6.15 -8.12
C LEU A 93 -20.31 7.12 -8.67
N ILE A 94 -19.22 7.35 -7.92
CA ILE A 94 -18.10 8.20 -8.35
C ILE A 94 -17.45 7.64 -9.63
N HIS A 95 -17.38 6.31 -9.76
CA HIS A 95 -16.87 5.67 -10.97
C HIS A 95 -17.79 5.86 -12.19
N GLU A 96 -19.10 5.87 -12.00
CA GLU A 96 -20.09 5.99 -13.09
C GLU A 96 -20.28 7.44 -13.59
N TRP A 97 -20.28 8.41 -12.68
CA TRP A 97 -20.62 9.81 -13.00
C TRP A 97 -19.81 10.45 -14.13
N PRO A 98 -18.49 10.23 -14.28
CA PRO A 98 -17.75 10.78 -15.43
C PRO A 98 -18.30 10.31 -16.78
N GLY A 99 -18.82 9.08 -16.88
CA GLY A 99 -19.47 8.58 -18.10
C GLY A 99 -20.81 9.25 -18.41
N GLN A 100 -21.43 9.87 -17.41
CA GLN A 100 -22.68 10.60 -17.50
C GLN A 100 -22.48 12.13 -17.63
N SER A 101 -21.25 12.58 -17.94
CA SER A 101 -20.86 14.00 -17.94
C SER A 101 -20.96 14.70 -16.57
N LEU A 102 -21.05 13.95 -15.47
CA LEU A 102 -21.18 14.46 -14.10
C LEU A 102 -19.81 14.61 -13.40
N HIS A 103 -18.79 15.09 -14.11
CA HIS A 103 -17.40 15.17 -13.60
C HIS A 103 -17.25 15.96 -12.29
N LYS A 104 -17.91 17.13 -12.19
CA LYS A 104 -17.88 17.95 -10.97
C LYS A 104 -18.47 17.21 -9.76
N ARG A 105 -19.41 16.30 -9.99
CA ARG A 105 -20.03 15.48 -8.94
C ARG A 105 -19.11 14.37 -8.47
N ALA A 106 -18.42 13.71 -9.40
CA ALA A 106 -17.37 12.74 -9.07
C ALA A 106 -16.28 13.35 -8.20
N VAL A 107 -15.83 14.57 -8.52
CA VAL A 107 -14.86 15.30 -7.69
C VAL A 107 -15.45 15.63 -6.31
N ARG A 108 -16.69 16.12 -6.22
CA ARG A 108 -17.33 16.37 -4.91
C ARG A 108 -17.48 15.10 -4.07
N GLY A 109 -17.78 13.96 -4.68
CA GLY A 109 -17.89 12.69 -3.96
C GLY A 109 -16.56 12.19 -3.44
N LEU A 110 -15.50 12.39 -4.21
CA LEU A 110 -14.14 12.13 -3.76
C LEU A 110 -13.77 13.01 -2.55
N GLU A 111 -14.09 14.31 -2.60
CA GLU A 111 -13.88 15.24 -1.46
C GLU A 111 -14.71 14.82 -0.24
N LEU A 112 -15.92 14.30 -0.44
CA LEU A 112 -16.76 13.77 0.64
C LEU A 112 -16.13 12.53 1.29
N LEU A 113 -15.63 11.58 0.50
CA LEU A 113 -14.89 10.41 1.01
C LEU A 113 -13.67 10.86 1.84
N GLY A 114 -12.88 11.79 1.30
CA GLY A 114 -11.72 12.34 2.01
C GLY A 114 -12.07 13.07 3.30
N ALA A 115 -13.22 13.76 3.35
CA ALA A 115 -13.70 14.46 4.54
C ALA A 115 -14.23 13.51 5.63
N VAL A 116 -14.90 12.41 5.25
CA VAL A 116 -15.40 11.38 6.19
C VAL A 116 -14.24 10.76 6.96
N GLY A 117 -13.15 10.43 6.26
CA GLY A 117 -11.89 10.02 6.89
C GLY A 117 -11.91 8.66 7.60
N THR A 118 -12.92 7.81 7.37
CA THR A 118 -12.87 6.39 7.78
C THR A 118 -11.89 5.62 6.92
N GLU A 119 -11.31 4.53 7.43
CA GLU A 119 -10.33 3.73 6.67
C GLU A 119 -10.89 3.25 5.32
N GLU A 120 -12.16 2.84 5.25
CA GLU A 120 -12.83 2.50 3.98
C GLU A 120 -12.96 3.71 3.03
N ALA A 121 -13.32 4.90 3.54
CA ALA A 121 -13.44 6.09 2.70
C ALA A 121 -12.06 6.51 2.12
N LEU A 122 -11.02 6.45 2.95
CA LEU A 122 -9.65 6.72 2.52
C LEU A 122 -9.17 5.66 1.51
N ALA A 123 -9.50 4.39 1.72
CA ALA A 123 -9.19 3.30 0.80
C ALA A 123 -9.90 3.47 -0.55
N ALA A 124 -11.15 3.95 -0.56
CA ALA A 124 -11.88 4.28 -1.78
C ALA A 124 -11.21 5.42 -2.57
N VAL A 125 -10.81 6.51 -1.90
CA VAL A 125 -10.05 7.61 -2.55
C VAL A 125 -8.78 7.07 -3.20
N HIS A 126 -8.02 6.24 -2.49
CA HIS A 126 -6.81 5.62 -3.03
C HIS A 126 -7.11 4.68 -4.20
N ARG A 127 -8.11 3.80 -4.12
CA ARG A 127 -8.50 2.91 -5.23
C ARG A 127 -8.85 3.71 -6.48
N ILE A 128 -9.64 4.78 -6.35
CA ILE A 128 -10.00 5.65 -7.48
C ILE A 128 -8.75 6.28 -8.11
N SER A 129 -7.76 6.70 -7.31
CA SER A 129 -6.51 7.28 -7.81
C SER A 129 -5.68 6.30 -8.66
N ARG A 130 -5.81 5.00 -8.39
CA ARG A 130 -5.08 3.94 -9.09
C ARG A 130 -5.82 3.44 -10.33
N THR A 131 -7.11 3.14 -10.20
CA THR A 131 -7.89 2.36 -11.18
C THR A 131 -8.70 3.20 -12.16
N SER A 132 -8.96 4.48 -11.87
CA SER A 132 -9.84 5.30 -12.71
C SER A 132 -9.26 5.50 -14.12
N GLY A 133 -10.07 5.16 -15.13
CA GLY A 133 -9.77 5.41 -16.55
C GLY A 133 -9.93 6.88 -16.95
N TYR A 134 -10.61 7.69 -16.13
CA TYR A 134 -10.85 9.11 -16.41
C TYR A 134 -9.72 9.98 -15.86
N LYS A 135 -8.89 10.55 -16.75
CA LYS A 135 -7.70 11.36 -16.37
C LYS A 135 -8.01 12.47 -15.36
N GLY A 136 -9.13 13.18 -15.51
CA GLY A 136 -9.52 14.27 -14.60
C GLY A 136 -9.87 13.78 -13.19
N LEU A 137 -10.63 12.69 -13.08
CA LEU A 137 -10.98 12.08 -11.80
C LEU A 137 -9.74 11.50 -11.12
N LYS A 138 -8.88 10.82 -11.88
CA LYS A 138 -7.61 10.30 -11.39
C LYS A 138 -6.72 11.39 -10.80
N LYS A 139 -6.57 12.53 -11.49
CA LYS A 139 -5.81 13.68 -10.99
C LYS A 139 -6.41 14.25 -9.71
N ALA A 140 -7.73 14.39 -9.64
CA ALA A 140 -8.41 14.85 -8.44
C ALA A 140 -8.21 13.89 -7.26
N ALA A 141 -8.27 12.58 -7.50
CA ALA A 141 -8.04 11.54 -6.49
C ALA A 141 -6.63 11.56 -5.93
N LEU A 142 -5.60 11.72 -6.78
CA LEU A 142 -4.22 11.90 -6.32
C LEU A 142 -4.08 13.14 -5.43
N ALA A 143 -4.62 14.28 -5.86
CA ALA A 143 -4.60 15.50 -5.04
C ALA A 143 -5.35 15.33 -3.71
N GLU A 144 -6.42 14.53 -3.67
CA GLU A 144 -7.13 14.24 -2.43
C GLU A 144 -6.32 13.33 -1.49
N VAL A 145 -5.63 12.31 -2.01
CA VAL A 145 -4.67 11.50 -1.24
C VAL A 145 -3.64 12.40 -0.57
N ASP A 146 -3.03 13.34 -1.31
CA ASP A 146 -2.05 14.28 -0.76
C ASP A 146 -2.65 15.15 0.36
N ARG A 147 -3.89 15.65 0.17
CA ARG A 147 -4.61 16.43 1.20
C ARG A 147 -4.89 15.63 2.46
N ILE A 148 -5.31 14.37 2.32
CA ILE A 148 -5.57 13.46 3.44
C ILE A 148 -4.27 13.20 4.20
N ALA A 149 -3.20 12.83 3.49
CA ALA A 149 -1.89 12.54 4.07
C ALA A 149 -1.38 13.75 4.88
N ALA A 150 -1.39 14.94 4.27
CA ALA A 150 -1.00 16.18 4.93
C ALA A 150 -1.85 16.50 6.17
N ARG A 151 -3.17 16.30 6.11
CA ARG A 151 -4.08 16.52 7.24
C ARG A 151 -3.83 15.57 8.41
N LEU A 152 -3.42 14.35 8.13
CA LEU A 152 -3.10 13.34 9.15
C LEU A 152 -1.64 13.42 9.63
N GLY A 153 -0.82 14.30 9.03
CA GLY A 153 0.62 14.37 9.31
C GLY A 153 1.36 13.10 8.87
N LEU A 154 0.85 12.42 7.85
CA LEU A 154 1.39 11.19 7.30
C LEU A 154 2.00 11.44 5.93
N ASP A 155 3.01 10.66 5.57
CA ASP A 155 3.39 10.50 4.17
C ASP A 155 2.46 9.49 3.43
N GLU A 156 2.63 9.38 2.12
CA GLU A 156 1.84 8.47 1.28
C GLU A 156 2.02 7.00 1.73
N GLU A 157 3.24 6.55 2.02
CA GLU A 157 3.51 5.16 2.42
C GLU A 157 2.90 4.83 3.78
N GLN A 158 2.94 5.77 4.72
CA GLN A 158 2.28 5.67 6.02
C GLN A 158 0.77 5.63 5.86
N LEU A 159 0.18 6.43 4.96
CA LEU A 159 -1.24 6.32 4.68
C LEU A 159 -1.56 4.94 4.10
N LEU A 160 -0.78 4.46 3.14
CA LEU A 160 -1.01 3.16 2.50
C LEU A 160 -0.88 1.96 3.43
N ASP A 161 -0.05 2.02 4.48
CA ASP A 161 -0.01 1.00 5.54
C ASP A 161 -1.36 0.86 6.27
N ARG A 162 -2.15 1.94 6.34
CA ARG A 162 -3.45 2.00 7.03
C ARG A 162 -4.61 1.54 6.15
N LEU A 163 -4.40 1.49 4.83
CA LEU A 163 -5.46 1.21 3.86
C LEU A 163 -5.47 -0.25 3.39
N VAL A 164 -4.64 -1.11 3.99
CA VAL A 164 -4.65 -2.55 3.68
C VAL A 164 -5.94 -3.16 4.27
N PRO A 165 -6.81 -3.77 3.46
CA PRO A 165 -8.02 -4.39 3.98
C PRO A 165 -7.73 -5.70 4.71
N ASP A 166 -8.59 -6.07 5.66
CA ASP A 166 -8.52 -7.36 6.34
C ASP A 166 -9.13 -8.53 5.54
N PHE A 167 -9.85 -8.26 4.44
CA PHE A 167 -10.42 -9.28 3.55
C PHE A 167 -11.29 -10.36 4.24
N GLU A 168 -12.12 -9.95 5.20
CA GLU A 168 -12.95 -10.86 6.02
C GLU A 168 -12.15 -11.88 6.84
N LEU A 169 -10.83 -11.68 7.00
CA LEU A 169 -10.02 -12.47 7.90
C LEU A 169 -10.31 -12.06 9.35
N ASP A 170 -10.25 -13.03 10.26
CA ASP A 170 -10.35 -12.77 11.68
C ASP A 170 -9.06 -12.14 12.25
N ALA A 171 -9.05 -11.86 13.56
CA ALA A 171 -7.88 -11.28 14.23
C ALA A 171 -6.62 -12.19 14.16
N ASP A 172 -6.80 -13.49 13.91
CA ASP A 172 -5.74 -14.44 13.66
C ASP A 172 -5.40 -14.59 12.16
N GLY A 173 -5.92 -13.72 11.30
CA GLY A 173 -5.66 -13.77 9.88
C GLY A 173 -6.17 -15.04 9.22
N ARG A 174 -7.18 -15.68 9.81
CA ARG A 174 -7.80 -16.93 9.33
C ARG A 174 -9.18 -16.62 8.75
N MET A 175 -9.60 -17.48 7.83
CA MET A 175 -10.96 -17.50 7.31
C MET A 175 -11.44 -18.94 7.25
N ALA A 176 -12.56 -19.22 7.91
CA ALA A 176 -13.25 -20.49 7.80
C ALA A 176 -14.24 -20.47 6.62
N LEU A 177 -14.19 -21.51 5.81
CA LEU A 177 -15.03 -21.76 4.65
C LEU A 177 -15.89 -22.98 4.96
N ASP A 178 -17.17 -22.73 5.24
CA ASP A 178 -18.11 -23.74 5.75
C ASP A 178 -18.69 -24.60 4.61
N PHE A 179 -18.72 -25.91 4.83
CA PHE A 179 -19.34 -26.91 3.95
C PHE A 179 -20.43 -27.70 4.70
N GLY A 180 -20.81 -27.32 5.93
CA GLY A 180 -21.75 -28.04 6.79
C GLY A 180 -21.02 -28.93 7.80
N PRO A 181 -20.89 -30.26 7.58
CA PRO A 181 -20.22 -31.16 8.53
C PRO A 181 -18.70 -30.99 8.58
N ARG A 182 -18.11 -30.23 7.65
CA ARG A 182 -16.68 -29.89 7.63
C ARG A 182 -16.48 -28.44 7.22
N ALA A 183 -15.34 -27.87 7.60
CA ALA A 183 -14.92 -26.54 7.18
C ALA A 183 -13.47 -26.57 6.72
N PHE A 184 -13.12 -25.67 5.81
CA PHE A 184 -11.75 -25.46 5.34
C PHE A 184 -11.22 -24.16 5.93
N THR A 185 -9.94 -24.13 6.27
CA THR A 185 -9.27 -22.90 6.73
C THR A 185 -8.42 -22.32 5.61
N VAL A 186 -8.56 -21.03 5.34
CA VAL A 186 -7.69 -20.33 4.38
C VAL A 186 -6.32 -20.08 5.02
N GLY A 187 -5.26 -20.41 4.29
CA GLY A 187 -3.88 -20.03 4.58
C GLY A 187 -3.26 -19.22 3.43
N PHE A 188 -2.07 -18.68 3.63
CA PHE A 188 -1.39 -17.81 2.66
C PHE A 188 0.07 -18.22 2.47
N ASP A 189 0.52 -18.22 1.21
CA ASP A 189 1.94 -18.36 0.88
C ASP A 189 2.70 -17.04 1.11
N GLU A 190 4.00 -17.07 0.86
CA GLU A 190 4.90 -15.93 1.01
C GLU A 190 4.61 -14.77 0.05
N GLN A 191 3.79 -14.94 -0.99
CA GLN A 191 3.29 -13.84 -1.82
C GLN A 191 1.82 -13.51 -1.56
N LEU A 192 1.29 -13.94 -0.41
CA LEU A 192 -0.12 -13.79 -0.02
C LEU A 192 -1.10 -14.45 -1.00
N LYS A 193 -0.67 -15.48 -1.75
CA LYS A 193 -1.60 -16.29 -2.54
C LYS A 193 -2.35 -17.21 -1.58
N PRO A 194 -3.69 -17.17 -1.57
CA PRO A 194 -4.47 -17.98 -0.66
C PRO A 194 -4.50 -19.45 -1.10
N PHE A 195 -4.43 -20.35 -0.14
CA PHE A 195 -4.68 -21.78 -0.28
C PHE A 195 -5.68 -22.23 0.80
N VAL A 196 -6.19 -23.46 0.71
CA VAL A 196 -7.11 -24.02 1.72
C VAL A 196 -6.48 -25.22 2.41
N ILE A 197 -6.76 -25.35 3.70
CA ILE A 197 -6.35 -26.44 4.57
C ILE A 197 -7.62 -27.19 4.94
N ASP A 198 -7.65 -28.50 4.70
CA ASP A 198 -8.78 -29.34 5.11
C ASP A 198 -8.72 -29.68 6.62
N PRO A 199 -9.79 -30.24 7.22
CA PRO A 199 -9.79 -30.59 8.65
C PRO A 199 -8.71 -31.59 9.08
N LYS A 200 -8.07 -32.28 8.12
CA LYS A 200 -6.98 -33.22 8.36
C LYS A 200 -5.60 -32.57 8.20
N GLY A 201 -5.55 -31.25 8.00
CA GLY A 201 -4.32 -30.48 7.82
C GLY A 201 -3.76 -30.50 6.40
N LYS A 202 -4.46 -31.07 5.41
CA LYS A 202 -3.93 -31.17 4.05
C LYS A 202 -4.16 -29.87 3.27
N VAL A 203 -3.06 -29.31 2.75
CA VAL A 203 -3.03 -28.10 1.94
C VAL A 203 -3.47 -28.38 0.49
N ARG A 204 -4.32 -27.50 -0.06
CA ARG A 204 -4.81 -27.55 -1.45
C ARG A 204 -4.90 -26.13 -2.03
N ARG A 205 -4.60 -25.99 -3.31
CA ARG A 205 -4.68 -24.69 -4.02
C ARG A 205 -6.12 -24.22 -4.30
N SER A 206 -7.08 -25.12 -4.20
CA SER A 206 -8.49 -24.84 -4.44
C SER A 206 -9.35 -25.66 -3.49
N LEU A 207 -10.55 -25.15 -3.21
CA LEU A 207 -11.59 -25.94 -2.57
C LEU A 207 -11.90 -27.20 -3.39
N PRO A 208 -12.15 -28.34 -2.74
CA PRO A 208 -12.65 -29.53 -3.42
C PRO A 208 -14.10 -29.30 -3.87
N LYS A 209 -14.59 -30.20 -4.74
CA LYS A 209 -16.02 -30.28 -5.00
C LYS A 209 -16.75 -30.75 -3.73
N PRO A 210 -17.99 -30.30 -3.48
CA PRO A 210 -18.79 -30.83 -2.38
C PRO A 210 -19.01 -32.34 -2.55
N ASP A 211 -18.91 -33.08 -1.46
CA ASP A 211 -19.25 -34.50 -1.38
C ASP A 211 -20.74 -34.67 -1.03
N ALA A 212 -21.25 -35.91 -0.98
CA ALA A 212 -22.67 -36.19 -0.74
C ALA A 212 -23.20 -35.73 0.64
N ASP A 213 -22.32 -35.65 1.63
CA ASP A 213 -22.65 -35.24 3.01
C ASP A 213 -22.51 -33.72 3.23
N ASP A 214 -21.89 -32.99 2.28
CA ASP A 214 -21.70 -31.55 2.40
C ASP A 214 -23.02 -30.80 2.13
N ASP A 215 -23.18 -29.64 2.75
CA ASP A 215 -24.24 -28.70 2.43
C ASP A 215 -23.92 -28.00 1.08
N PRO A 216 -24.73 -28.21 0.03
CA PRO A 216 -24.47 -27.64 -1.28
C PRO A 216 -24.52 -26.10 -1.32
N GLU A 217 -25.35 -25.48 -0.49
CA GLU A 217 -25.51 -24.01 -0.44
C GLU A 217 -24.31 -23.39 0.27
N ALA A 218 -23.95 -23.91 1.45
CA ALA A 218 -22.77 -23.46 2.20
C ALA A 218 -21.49 -23.60 1.37
N ALA A 219 -21.33 -24.73 0.67
CA ALA A 219 -20.16 -24.97 -0.16
C ALA A 219 -20.09 -24.04 -1.38
N ALA A 220 -21.23 -23.69 -1.99
CA ALA A 220 -21.28 -22.72 -3.07
C ALA A 220 -20.90 -21.31 -2.58
N ASP A 221 -21.39 -20.90 -1.42
CA ASP A 221 -21.04 -19.62 -0.79
C ASP A 221 -19.56 -19.56 -0.41
N ALA A 222 -19.03 -20.63 0.18
CA ALA A 222 -17.61 -20.78 0.47
C ALA A 222 -16.74 -20.66 -0.79
N ALA A 223 -17.14 -21.31 -1.88
CA ALA A 223 -16.45 -21.20 -3.17
C ALA A 223 -16.47 -19.77 -3.71
N ALA A 224 -17.63 -19.10 -3.67
CA ALA A 224 -17.76 -17.71 -4.11
C ALA A 224 -16.91 -16.75 -3.25
N ARG A 225 -16.87 -16.94 -1.92
CA ARG A 225 -16.03 -16.17 -0.99
C ARG A 225 -14.54 -16.36 -1.31
N PHE A 226 -14.08 -17.61 -1.45
CA PHE A 226 -12.69 -17.91 -1.76
C PHE A 226 -12.26 -17.37 -3.13
N ASP A 227 -13.14 -17.42 -4.13
CA ASP A 227 -12.88 -16.84 -5.45
C ASP A 227 -12.80 -15.31 -5.44
N ARG A 228 -13.65 -14.63 -4.65
CA ARG A 228 -13.52 -13.18 -4.42
C ARG A 228 -12.19 -12.86 -3.75
N LEU A 229 -11.82 -13.59 -2.70
CA LEU A 229 -10.55 -13.41 -1.99
C LEU A 229 -9.34 -13.55 -2.93
N LYS A 230 -9.27 -14.63 -3.73
CA LYS A 230 -8.21 -14.85 -4.73
C LYS A 230 -8.08 -13.68 -5.72
N ARG A 231 -9.21 -13.18 -6.24
CA ARG A 231 -9.19 -12.06 -7.19
C ARG A 231 -8.68 -10.78 -6.55
N SER A 232 -9.17 -10.46 -5.35
CA SER A 232 -8.81 -9.23 -4.65
C SER A 232 -7.34 -9.22 -4.19
N LEU A 233 -6.81 -10.37 -3.73
CA LEU A 233 -5.44 -10.45 -3.24
C LEU A 233 -4.37 -10.49 -4.33
N LYS A 234 -4.70 -10.84 -5.58
CA LYS A 234 -3.71 -10.98 -6.65
C LYS A 234 -2.85 -9.72 -6.83
N SER A 235 -3.47 -8.54 -6.87
CA SER A 235 -2.76 -7.27 -6.97
C SER A 235 -2.22 -6.82 -5.62
N VAL A 236 -3.00 -6.95 -4.56
CA VAL A 236 -2.65 -6.45 -3.22
C VAL A 236 -1.42 -7.18 -2.67
N GLY A 237 -1.37 -8.51 -2.75
CA GLY A 237 -0.20 -9.28 -2.32
C GLY A 237 1.08 -8.87 -3.03
N THR A 238 1.03 -8.76 -4.36
CA THR A 238 2.16 -8.29 -5.18
C THR A 238 2.61 -6.88 -4.78
N GLU A 239 1.67 -6.00 -4.48
CA GLU A 239 1.96 -4.62 -4.07
C GLU A 239 2.58 -4.55 -2.67
N GLN A 240 2.02 -5.26 -1.69
CA GLN A 240 2.53 -5.25 -0.32
C GLN A 240 3.93 -5.87 -0.21
N VAL A 241 4.21 -6.94 -0.96
CA VAL A 241 5.58 -7.50 -1.07
C VAL A 241 6.56 -6.44 -1.59
N LYS A 242 6.22 -5.74 -2.67
CA LYS A 242 7.06 -4.67 -3.23
C LYS A 242 7.24 -3.50 -2.26
N ARG A 243 6.20 -3.15 -1.49
CA ARG A 243 6.25 -2.07 -0.50
C ARG A 243 7.15 -2.41 0.69
N LEU A 244 7.12 -3.66 1.16
CA LEU A 244 8.06 -4.13 2.19
C LEU A 244 9.50 -4.14 1.67
N GLU A 245 9.74 -4.66 0.47
CA GLU A 245 11.08 -4.64 -0.13
C GLU A 245 11.61 -3.20 -0.27
N ARG A 246 10.76 -2.27 -0.76
CA ARG A 246 11.12 -0.84 -0.81
C ARG A 246 11.41 -0.27 0.57
N ALA A 247 10.57 -0.59 1.56
CA ALA A 247 10.76 -0.12 2.94
C ALA A 247 12.11 -0.57 3.52
N MET A 248 12.54 -1.79 3.21
CA MET A 248 13.88 -2.28 3.56
C MET A 248 14.98 -1.43 2.92
N THR A 249 14.91 -1.25 1.59
CA THR A 249 15.95 -0.53 0.84
C THR A 249 15.99 0.97 1.12
N ALA A 250 14.87 1.56 1.53
CA ALA A 250 14.75 2.97 1.90
C ALA A 250 14.99 3.22 3.40
N GLY A 251 15.27 2.17 4.19
CA GLY A 251 15.52 2.30 5.63
C GLY A 251 14.31 2.84 6.41
N ARG A 252 13.08 2.53 5.97
CA ARG A 252 11.86 3.07 6.58
C ARG A 252 11.70 2.60 8.01
N VAL A 253 11.25 3.51 8.87
CA VAL A 253 11.09 3.30 10.31
C VAL A 253 9.65 3.56 10.72
N TRP A 254 9.12 2.71 11.59
CA TRP A 254 7.80 2.83 12.18
C TRP A 254 7.91 3.01 13.69
N ALA A 255 6.93 3.70 14.29
CA ALA A 255 6.70 3.55 15.73
C ALA A 255 6.24 2.12 16.03
N ARG A 256 6.64 1.54 17.18
CA ARG A 256 6.21 0.20 17.59
C ARG A 256 4.70 -0.02 17.49
N ALA A 257 3.89 0.96 17.91
CA ALA A 257 2.44 0.86 17.87
C ALA A 257 1.90 0.72 16.44
N ASP A 258 2.47 1.44 15.48
CA ASP A 258 2.11 1.35 14.06
C ASP A 258 2.58 0.02 13.47
N PHE A 259 3.79 -0.44 13.80
CA PHE A 259 4.27 -1.76 13.39
C PHE A 259 3.34 -2.88 13.89
N GLU A 260 2.99 -2.86 15.18
CA GLU A 260 2.10 -3.86 15.76
C GLU A 260 0.73 -3.83 15.09
N ARG A 261 0.14 -2.65 14.90
CA ARG A 261 -1.21 -2.51 14.33
C ARG A 261 -1.27 -2.89 12.86
N TYR A 262 -0.35 -2.38 12.02
CA TYR A 262 -0.44 -2.47 10.57
C TYR A 262 0.33 -3.65 9.97
N PHE A 263 1.19 -4.31 10.74
CA PHE A 263 1.96 -5.48 10.28
C PHE A 263 1.78 -6.69 11.18
N ALA A 264 2.22 -6.66 12.44
CA ALA A 264 2.30 -7.87 13.26
C ALA A 264 0.93 -8.44 13.67
N ARG A 265 -0.07 -7.58 13.92
CA ARG A 265 -1.43 -7.95 14.34
C ARG A 265 -2.49 -7.73 13.26
N HIS A 266 -2.12 -7.16 12.13
CA HIS A 266 -3.04 -6.99 11.00
C HIS A 266 -3.43 -8.35 10.42
N ALA A 267 -4.70 -8.56 10.10
CA ALA A 267 -5.22 -9.87 9.69
C ALA A 267 -4.50 -10.44 8.45
N LEU A 268 -4.28 -9.62 7.41
CA LEU A 268 -3.50 -10.01 6.24
C LEU A 268 -1.97 -9.84 6.42
N MET A 269 -1.50 -8.65 6.83
CA MET A 269 -0.07 -8.33 6.79
C MET A 269 0.78 -9.17 7.76
N ARG A 270 0.18 -9.78 8.78
CA ARG A 270 0.87 -10.70 9.70
C ARG A 270 1.55 -11.85 8.97
N HIS A 271 0.97 -12.33 7.87
CA HIS A 271 1.50 -13.44 7.09
C HIS A 271 2.84 -13.10 6.44
N LEU A 272 3.00 -11.86 5.98
CA LEU A 272 4.27 -11.32 5.48
C LEU A 272 5.22 -10.95 6.62
N ALA A 273 4.72 -10.33 7.68
CA ALA A 273 5.55 -9.89 8.81
C ALA A 273 6.29 -11.05 9.50
N ARG A 274 5.72 -12.25 9.51
CA ARG A 274 6.35 -13.49 10.03
C ARG A 274 7.46 -14.05 9.13
N ARG A 275 7.52 -13.63 7.87
CA ARG A 275 8.44 -14.14 6.85
C ARG A 275 9.62 -13.20 6.56
N VAL A 276 9.82 -12.21 7.41
CA VAL A 276 10.97 -11.31 7.36
C VAL A 276 11.52 -11.07 8.76
N VAL A 277 12.80 -10.76 8.84
CA VAL A 277 13.46 -10.31 10.07
C VAL A 277 13.18 -8.83 10.26
N TRP A 278 12.96 -8.38 11.49
CA TRP A 278 12.77 -7.00 11.87
C TRP A 278 13.86 -6.55 12.83
N GLN A 279 14.01 -5.25 13.03
CA GLN A 279 14.85 -4.66 14.07
C GLN A 279 14.04 -3.64 14.86
N TYR A 280 14.27 -3.55 16.17
CA TYR A 280 13.72 -2.50 17.01
C TYR A 280 14.83 -1.77 17.76
N THR A 281 14.56 -0.53 18.18
CA THR A 281 15.53 0.23 18.98
C THR A 281 15.45 -0.15 20.46
N GLU A 282 16.59 -0.51 21.03
CA GLU A 282 16.82 -0.59 22.47
C GLU A 282 17.83 0.51 22.86
N GLY A 283 17.32 1.63 23.38
CA GLY A 283 18.14 2.84 23.56
C GLY A 283 18.60 3.41 22.22
N ARG A 284 19.91 3.30 21.93
CA ARG A 284 20.52 3.76 20.67
C ARG A 284 20.88 2.62 19.71
N GLU A 285 20.71 1.37 20.14
CA GLU A 285 21.10 0.19 19.37
C GLU A 285 19.89 -0.43 18.68
N TRP A 286 20.15 -1.14 17.57
CA TRP A 286 19.12 -1.88 16.84
C TRP A 286 19.26 -3.37 17.15
N THR A 287 18.20 -3.97 17.69
CA THR A 287 18.15 -5.39 18.06
C THR A 287 17.24 -6.13 17.10
N SER A 288 17.71 -7.24 16.53
CA SER A 288 16.96 -8.03 15.56
C SER A 288 15.93 -8.97 16.22
N PHE A 289 14.83 -9.24 15.54
CA PHE A 289 13.77 -10.15 15.98
C PHE A 289 12.92 -10.68 14.82
N ARG A 290 12.14 -11.73 15.06
CA ARG A 290 11.08 -12.23 14.17
C ARG A 290 9.71 -12.20 14.86
N VAL A 291 8.66 -12.23 14.06
CA VAL A 291 7.28 -12.49 14.53
C VAL A 291 7.01 -14.00 14.44
N ALA A 292 6.69 -14.63 15.57
CA ALA A 292 6.38 -16.06 15.65
C ALA A 292 4.95 -16.38 15.17
N GLU A 293 4.62 -17.67 15.05
CA GLU A 293 3.32 -18.14 14.55
C GLU A 293 2.14 -17.74 15.47
N ASP A 294 2.38 -17.65 16.77
CA ASP A 294 1.41 -17.17 17.75
C ASP A 294 1.34 -15.62 17.82
N GLY A 295 2.17 -14.92 17.05
CA GLY A 295 2.26 -13.46 17.03
C GLY A 295 3.14 -12.87 18.13
N THR A 296 3.83 -13.70 18.92
CA THR A 296 4.88 -13.23 19.83
C THR A 296 6.16 -12.86 19.07
N PHE A 297 7.11 -12.22 19.76
CA PHE A 297 8.39 -11.83 19.19
C PHE A 297 9.50 -12.68 19.76
N ALA A 298 10.45 -13.09 18.93
CA ALA A 298 11.59 -13.89 19.33
C ALA A 298 12.89 -13.37 18.69
N ASP A 299 14.02 -13.55 19.38
CA ASP A 299 15.34 -13.26 18.82
C ASP A 299 15.88 -14.42 17.96
N VAL A 300 17.13 -14.29 17.53
CA VAL A 300 17.82 -15.28 16.68
C VAL A 300 18.05 -16.62 17.39
N HIS A 301 17.92 -16.68 18.72
CA HIS A 301 18.06 -17.89 19.53
C HIS A 301 16.70 -18.43 20.00
N ASP A 302 15.62 -17.95 19.39
CA ASP A 302 14.23 -18.27 19.74
C ASP A 302 13.80 -17.88 21.16
N ASN A 303 14.52 -16.96 21.80
CA ASN A 303 14.12 -16.43 23.09
C ASN A 303 13.05 -15.36 22.91
N GLY A 304 11.97 -15.46 23.68
CA GLY A 304 10.88 -14.48 23.68
C GLY A 304 11.37 -13.06 23.99
N ARG A 305 10.91 -12.10 23.21
CA ARG A 305 11.25 -10.67 23.32
C ARG A 305 10.01 -9.82 23.54
N ARG A 306 10.20 -8.72 24.27
CA ARG A 306 9.22 -7.64 24.44
C ARG A 306 9.83 -6.35 23.94
N LEU A 307 9.15 -5.69 23.02
CA LEU A 307 9.61 -4.42 22.48
C LEU A 307 9.29 -3.29 23.48
N PRO A 308 10.25 -2.39 23.81
CA PRO A 308 10.00 -1.22 24.63
C PRO A 308 8.89 -0.33 24.06
N GLU A 309 8.07 0.31 24.90
CA GLU A 309 6.87 1.02 24.43
C GLU A 309 7.13 2.07 23.34
N ARG A 310 8.26 2.77 23.46
CA ARG A 310 8.70 3.86 22.57
C ARG A 310 9.77 3.43 21.57
N SER A 311 9.93 2.13 21.31
CA SER A 311 10.89 1.67 20.32
C SER A 311 10.44 2.06 18.91
N ALA A 312 11.42 2.41 18.08
CA ALA A 312 11.24 2.44 16.64
C ALA A 312 11.47 1.02 16.10
N VAL A 313 10.79 0.66 15.01
CA VAL A 313 10.91 -0.64 14.34
C VAL A 313 11.29 -0.39 12.88
N ARG A 314 12.14 -1.23 12.30
CA ARG A 314 12.50 -1.20 10.88
C ARG A 314 12.61 -2.60 10.31
N LEU A 315 12.57 -2.68 8.99
CA LEU A 315 12.88 -3.88 8.23
C LEU A 315 14.33 -3.77 7.76
N PRO A 316 15.30 -4.45 8.40
CA PRO A 316 16.71 -4.26 8.09
C PRO A 316 17.12 -4.93 6.78
N HIS A 317 17.92 -4.19 6.00
CA HIS A 317 18.75 -4.76 4.94
C HIS A 317 19.87 -5.65 5.55
N PRO A 318 20.35 -6.72 4.89
CA PRO A 318 21.42 -7.58 5.43
C PRO A 318 22.69 -6.83 5.83
N LEU A 319 23.05 -5.76 5.12
CA LEU A 319 24.13 -4.86 5.50
C LEU A 319 24.01 -4.36 6.95
N LEU A 320 22.77 -4.10 7.41
CA LEU A 320 22.46 -3.62 8.75
C LEU A 320 22.29 -4.74 9.80
N LEU A 321 22.08 -5.98 9.35
CA LEU A 321 22.11 -7.18 10.20
C LEU A 321 23.56 -7.65 10.42
N GLY A 322 24.44 -7.41 9.45
CA GLY A 322 25.85 -7.80 9.52
C GLY A 322 25.99 -9.31 9.72
N ALA A 323 26.75 -9.71 10.74
CA ALA A 323 27.04 -11.11 11.05
C ALA A 323 25.80 -11.93 11.43
N GLU A 324 24.73 -11.30 11.94
CA GLU A 324 23.49 -12.01 12.30
C GLU A 324 22.74 -12.57 11.09
N THR A 325 23.03 -12.09 9.87
CA THR A 325 22.33 -12.50 8.64
C THR A 325 22.35 -14.01 8.44
N ALA A 326 23.49 -14.67 8.67
CA ALA A 326 23.63 -16.11 8.49
C ALA A 326 22.83 -16.89 9.54
N ALA A 327 22.90 -16.47 10.81
CA ALA A 327 22.14 -17.11 11.89
C ALA A 327 20.62 -16.96 11.68
N TRP A 328 20.16 -15.80 11.21
CA TRP A 328 18.76 -15.64 10.82
C TRP A 328 18.37 -16.51 9.63
N ALA A 329 19.25 -16.72 8.66
CA ALA A 329 18.97 -17.60 7.52
C ALA A 329 18.79 -19.06 7.96
N GLU A 330 19.58 -19.52 8.93
CA GLU A 330 19.42 -20.84 9.56
C GLU A 330 18.07 -20.95 10.28
N VAL A 331 17.73 -19.98 11.14
CA VAL A 331 16.43 -19.95 11.84
C VAL A 331 15.26 -20.00 10.84
N PHE A 332 15.31 -19.22 9.77
CA PHE A 332 14.24 -19.21 8.76
C PHE A 332 14.14 -20.53 7.99
N ALA A 333 15.28 -21.19 7.73
CA ALA A 333 15.29 -22.51 7.13
C ALA A 333 14.68 -23.58 8.06
N ASP A 334 15.01 -23.54 9.36
CA ASP A 334 14.51 -24.49 10.36
C ASP A 334 12.98 -24.43 10.52
N TYR A 335 12.39 -23.24 10.40
CA TYR A 335 10.94 -23.05 10.40
C TYR A 335 10.29 -23.16 9.00
N GLU A 336 11.06 -23.55 7.97
CA GLU A 336 10.61 -23.64 6.58
C GLU A 336 9.96 -22.33 6.06
N LEU A 337 10.46 -21.18 6.52
CA LEU A 337 9.94 -19.86 6.19
C LEU A 337 10.57 -19.32 4.91
N VAL A 338 9.83 -19.38 3.80
CA VAL A 338 10.21 -18.73 2.54
C VAL A 338 9.95 -17.22 2.65
N GLN A 339 10.97 -16.41 2.32
CA GLN A 339 10.86 -14.96 2.35
C GLN A 339 10.09 -14.41 1.13
N PRO A 340 9.26 -13.37 1.30
CA PRO A 340 8.46 -12.77 0.22
C PRO A 340 9.31 -12.11 -0.89
N PHE A 341 10.51 -11.69 -0.54
CA PHE A 341 11.54 -11.11 -1.40
C PHE A 341 12.91 -11.46 -0.80
N GLU A 342 13.99 -11.24 -1.55
CA GLU A 342 15.35 -11.44 -1.05
C GLU A 342 15.64 -10.42 0.06
N GLN A 343 15.47 -10.81 1.32
CA GLN A 343 16.02 -10.09 2.47
C GLN A 343 17.36 -10.73 2.83
N LEU A 344 17.38 -11.90 3.48
CA LEU A 344 18.60 -12.48 4.07
C LEU A 344 19.67 -12.90 3.05
N VAL A 345 19.23 -13.24 1.83
CA VAL A 345 20.13 -13.62 0.72
C VAL A 345 20.45 -12.43 -0.20
N ARG A 346 19.98 -11.22 0.12
CA ARG A 346 20.19 -10.05 -0.73
C ARG A 346 21.68 -9.70 -0.81
N PRO A 347 22.25 -9.47 -2.01
CA PRO A 347 23.64 -9.11 -2.15
C PRO A 347 24.02 -7.85 -1.37
N VAL A 348 25.09 -7.94 -0.59
CA VAL A 348 25.68 -6.78 0.10
C VAL A 348 26.97 -6.42 -0.62
N VAL A 349 27.00 -5.22 -1.19
CA VAL A 349 28.15 -4.73 -1.97
C VAL A 349 28.61 -3.40 -1.37
N ALA A 350 29.85 -3.35 -0.90
CA ALA A 350 30.41 -2.13 -0.32
C ALA A 350 31.17 -1.30 -1.36
N LEU A 351 31.23 0.01 -1.13
CA LEU A 351 32.19 0.89 -1.80
C LEU A 351 33.60 0.57 -1.28
N THR A 352 34.59 0.59 -2.16
CA THR A 352 35.99 0.61 -1.72
C THR A 352 36.34 1.98 -1.11
N PRO A 353 37.40 2.10 -0.29
CA PRO A 353 37.85 3.40 0.22
C PRO A 353 38.14 4.43 -0.88
N GLU A 354 38.67 3.98 -2.02
CA GLU A 354 38.94 4.83 -3.18
C GLU A 354 37.64 5.28 -3.88
N GLU A 355 36.68 4.38 -4.05
CA GLU A 355 35.36 4.69 -4.62
C GLU A 355 34.61 5.69 -3.74
N ALA A 356 34.66 5.52 -2.42
CA ALA A 356 34.05 6.44 -1.46
C ALA A 356 34.74 7.82 -1.44
N ALA A 357 36.07 7.87 -1.63
CA ALA A 357 36.83 9.11 -1.62
C ALA A 357 36.69 9.91 -2.93
N THR A 358 36.65 9.22 -4.07
CA THR A 358 36.71 9.86 -5.41
C THR A 358 35.37 9.90 -6.12
N GLY A 359 34.41 9.06 -5.71
CA GLY A 359 33.14 8.85 -6.38
C GLY A 359 33.25 8.02 -7.66
N ARG A 360 34.45 7.70 -8.15
CA ARG A 360 34.65 6.94 -9.39
C ARG A 360 34.54 5.44 -9.12
N LEU A 361 33.61 4.77 -9.81
CA LEU A 361 33.36 3.33 -9.67
C LEU A 361 34.06 2.53 -10.79
N ALA A 362 35.39 2.57 -10.79
CA ALA A 362 36.23 2.06 -11.89
C ALA A 362 35.98 0.57 -12.22
N ARG A 363 35.54 -0.25 -11.25
CA ARG A 363 35.26 -1.69 -11.47
C ARG A 363 34.13 -1.98 -12.45
N PHE A 364 33.27 -1.00 -12.75
CA PHE A 364 32.17 -1.12 -13.71
C PHE A 364 32.51 -0.54 -15.08
N GLU A 365 33.58 0.26 -15.18
CA GLU A 365 33.98 0.87 -16.44
C GLU A 365 34.44 -0.21 -17.44
N GLY A 366 34.09 -0.02 -18.71
CA GLY A 366 34.38 -0.97 -19.79
C GLY A 366 33.43 -2.17 -19.88
N ARG A 367 32.51 -2.35 -18.92
CA ARG A 367 31.54 -3.46 -18.98
C ARG A 367 30.41 -3.18 -19.97
N SER A 368 29.94 -4.23 -20.63
CA SER A 368 28.81 -4.17 -21.57
C SER A 368 27.49 -4.29 -20.82
N VAL A 369 26.49 -3.52 -21.21
CA VAL A 369 25.15 -3.49 -20.64
C VAL A 369 24.14 -3.52 -21.80
N PRO A 370 23.18 -4.45 -21.82
CA PRO A 370 22.10 -4.41 -22.79
C PRO A 370 21.27 -3.12 -22.65
N VAL A 371 20.88 -2.50 -23.76
CA VAL A 371 20.15 -1.22 -23.73
C VAL A 371 18.74 -1.35 -23.15
N GLY A 372 18.13 -2.53 -23.28
CA GLY A 372 16.76 -2.80 -22.80
C GLY A 372 16.57 -2.51 -21.31
N PRO A 373 17.38 -3.10 -20.40
CA PRO A 373 17.41 -2.76 -18.99
C PRO A 373 17.61 -1.26 -18.69
N LEU A 374 18.54 -0.58 -19.38
CA LEU A 374 18.79 0.86 -19.20
C LEU A 374 17.56 1.70 -19.58
N VAL A 375 16.94 1.40 -20.72
CA VAL A 375 15.69 2.03 -21.15
C VAL A 375 14.56 1.70 -20.17
N GLY A 376 14.53 0.50 -19.60
CA GLY A 376 13.60 0.12 -18.53
C GLY A 376 13.72 1.01 -17.29
N LEU A 377 14.96 1.26 -16.83
CA LEU A 377 15.24 2.17 -15.72
C LEU A 377 14.78 3.59 -16.03
N TRP A 378 15.12 4.12 -17.20
CA TRP A 378 14.66 5.44 -17.63
C TRP A 378 13.12 5.54 -17.72
N ARG A 379 12.46 4.53 -18.31
CA ARG A 379 10.99 4.48 -18.41
C ARG A 379 10.28 4.39 -17.07
N SER A 380 10.96 3.91 -16.02
CA SER A 380 10.39 3.89 -14.66
C SER A 380 10.11 5.30 -14.12
N ARG A 381 10.78 6.34 -14.65
CA ARG A 381 10.54 7.78 -14.40
C ARG A 381 10.46 8.21 -12.94
N THR A 382 11.03 7.44 -12.01
CA THR A 382 11.00 7.79 -10.58
C THR A 382 12.24 8.56 -10.14
N LEU A 383 13.43 8.16 -10.58
CA LEU A 383 14.70 8.83 -10.24
C LEU A 383 15.71 8.85 -11.40
N TRP A 384 15.35 8.31 -12.57
CA TRP A 384 16.26 8.15 -13.71
C TRP A 384 15.94 9.15 -14.81
N SER A 385 16.97 9.76 -15.38
CA SER A 385 16.87 10.69 -16.51
C SER A 385 18.11 10.60 -17.40
N TYR A 386 18.05 11.20 -18.59
CA TYR A 386 19.22 11.33 -19.45
C TYR A 386 20.25 12.28 -18.83
N SER A 387 21.52 12.03 -19.13
CA SER A 387 22.63 12.85 -18.67
C SER A 387 23.59 13.14 -19.82
N ASP A 388 24.02 14.38 -19.91
CA ASP A 388 25.07 14.87 -20.79
C ASP A 388 26.43 14.98 -20.08
N ALA A 389 26.54 14.51 -18.83
CA ALA A 389 27.75 14.67 -18.00
C ALA A 389 29.04 14.09 -18.62
N PHE A 390 28.90 13.20 -19.61
CA PHE A 390 30.01 12.56 -20.33
C PHE A 390 29.85 12.63 -21.85
N SER A 391 28.93 13.47 -22.35
CA SER A 391 28.59 13.58 -23.77
C SER A 391 28.83 15.01 -24.25
N ASP A 392 29.38 15.15 -25.46
CA ASP A 392 29.48 16.45 -26.11
C ASP A 392 28.09 16.92 -26.61
N PRO A 393 27.88 18.24 -26.84
CA PRO A 393 26.60 18.74 -27.33
C PRO A 393 26.18 18.08 -28.65
N GLY A 394 25.02 17.41 -28.63
CA GLY A 394 24.45 16.73 -29.80
C GLY A 394 24.84 15.26 -29.93
N GLU A 395 25.71 14.74 -29.06
CA GLU A 395 26.04 13.31 -29.00
C GLU A 395 24.99 12.52 -28.18
N PRO A 396 24.86 11.20 -28.43
CA PRO A 396 24.03 10.33 -27.62
C PRO A 396 24.34 10.41 -26.12
N LEU A 397 23.30 10.28 -25.30
CA LEU A 397 23.36 10.63 -23.87
C LEU A 397 23.67 9.43 -22.99
N GLY A 398 24.26 9.71 -21.83
CA GLY A 398 24.31 8.80 -20.70
C GLY A 398 23.00 8.77 -19.92
N LEU A 399 23.05 8.16 -18.74
CA LEU A 399 21.94 8.17 -17.77
C LEU A 399 22.43 8.71 -16.44
N LYS A 400 21.57 9.44 -15.74
CA LYS A 400 21.75 9.77 -14.33
C LYS A 400 20.61 9.23 -13.50
N ARG A 401 20.92 8.86 -12.27
CA ARG A 401 19.95 8.57 -11.21
C ARG A 401 20.13 9.57 -10.08
N GLU A 402 19.06 10.24 -9.69
CA GLU A 402 19.01 11.07 -8.50
C GLU A 402 19.07 10.21 -7.23
N LEU A 403 19.88 10.67 -6.27
CA LEU A 403 20.04 10.14 -4.92
C LEU A 403 19.51 11.24 -3.98
N PRO A 404 18.22 11.21 -3.61
CA PRO A 404 17.57 12.32 -2.92
C PRO A 404 18.33 12.76 -1.65
N GLY A 405 18.78 14.02 -1.64
CA GLY A 405 19.56 14.59 -0.53
C GLY A 405 21.07 14.32 -0.58
N ASP A 406 21.53 13.39 -1.42
CA ASP A 406 22.94 12.95 -1.48
C ASP A 406 23.64 13.31 -2.80
N GLY A 407 22.92 13.39 -3.93
CA GLY A 407 23.49 13.75 -5.23
C GLY A 407 22.99 12.86 -6.37
N PHE A 408 23.91 12.35 -7.20
CA PHE A 408 23.61 11.60 -8.41
C PHE A 408 24.56 10.42 -8.64
N LEU A 409 24.03 9.35 -9.21
CA LEU A 409 24.83 8.35 -9.93
C LEU A 409 24.80 8.69 -11.42
N LEU A 410 25.97 8.96 -12.01
CA LEU A 410 26.17 9.32 -13.40
C LEU A 410 26.76 8.13 -14.16
N LEU A 411 26.12 7.76 -15.27
CA LEU A 411 26.53 6.69 -16.17
C LEU A 411 26.89 7.29 -17.54
N GLY A 412 28.18 7.34 -17.84
CA GLY A 412 28.68 7.59 -19.18
C GLY A 412 28.55 6.33 -20.03
N LEU A 413 27.89 6.45 -21.17
CA LEU A 413 27.59 5.34 -22.07
C LEU A 413 28.30 5.52 -23.41
N ALA A 414 28.74 4.42 -24.02
CA ALA A 414 29.28 4.40 -25.37
C ALA A 414 28.62 3.26 -26.18
N PRO A 415 28.00 3.54 -27.34
CA PRO A 415 27.96 4.83 -28.04
C PRO A 415 27.03 5.89 -27.39
N GLY A 416 26.22 5.51 -26.40
CA GLY A 416 25.22 6.37 -25.75
C GLY A 416 23.81 6.11 -26.27
N ILE A 417 22.82 6.74 -25.64
CA ILE A 417 21.40 6.57 -25.95
C ILE A 417 20.88 7.84 -26.63
N ASP A 418 20.42 7.72 -27.87
CA ASP A 418 19.65 8.77 -28.55
C ASP A 418 18.20 8.77 -28.02
N PRO A 419 17.71 9.86 -27.40
CA PRO A 419 16.33 9.95 -26.95
C PRO A 419 15.28 9.75 -28.04
N ALA A 420 15.61 10.04 -29.31
CA ALA A 420 14.73 9.83 -30.47
C ALA A 420 14.65 8.35 -30.88
N ALA A 421 15.71 7.57 -30.63
CA ALA A 421 15.77 6.14 -30.92
C ALA A 421 16.46 5.34 -29.79
N PRO A 422 15.86 5.24 -28.58
CA PRO A 422 16.57 4.76 -27.38
C PRO A 422 17.02 3.29 -27.42
N GLY A 423 16.61 2.52 -28.42
CA GLY A 423 16.97 1.11 -28.60
C GLY A 423 17.68 0.81 -29.92
N ALA A 424 18.17 1.83 -30.63
CA ALA A 424 18.91 1.65 -31.88
C ALA A 424 20.18 0.81 -31.67
N GLU A 425 20.88 1.07 -30.56
CA GLU A 425 22.10 0.37 -30.19
C GLU A 425 21.80 -0.67 -29.11
N PRO A 426 21.86 -1.98 -29.42
CA PRO A 426 21.37 -3.03 -28.51
C PRO A 426 22.24 -3.19 -27.26
N HIS A 427 23.50 -2.76 -27.32
CA HIS A 427 24.47 -2.83 -26.23
C HIS A 427 25.14 -1.47 -26.01
N GLN A 428 25.40 -1.16 -24.75
CA GLN A 428 26.10 0.04 -24.30
C GLN A 428 27.31 -0.39 -23.49
N THR A 429 28.42 0.34 -23.60
CA THR A 429 29.57 0.19 -22.72
C THR A 429 29.50 1.26 -21.65
N LEU A 430 29.69 0.89 -20.37
CA LEU A 430 29.86 1.85 -19.28
C LEU A 430 31.22 2.53 -19.42
N LYS A 431 31.29 3.66 -20.12
CA LYS A 431 32.53 4.43 -20.32
C LYS A 431 33.02 5.08 -19.02
N ALA A 432 32.10 5.55 -18.20
CA ALA A 432 32.37 6.17 -16.91
C ALA A 432 31.22 5.89 -15.95
N VAL A 433 31.52 5.64 -14.68
CA VAL A 433 30.51 5.45 -13.63
C VAL A 433 30.94 6.27 -12.42
N ARG A 434 30.11 7.26 -12.03
CA ARG A 434 30.51 8.22 -11.00
C ARG A 434 29.37 8.56 -10.04
N LEU A 435 29.65 8.54 -8.75
CA LEU A 435 28.85 9.16 -7.70
C LEU A 435 29.30 10.62 -7.58
N SER A 436 28.34 11.53 -7.60
CA SER A 436 28.59 12.98 -7.66
C SER A 436 27.57 13.74 -6.81
N THR A 437 27.96 14.85 -6.17
CA THR A 437 27.02 15.74 -5.47
C THR A 437 26.18 16.57 -6.43
N GLY A 438 26.60 16.68 -7.69
CA GLY A 438 25.90 17.43 -8.73
C GLY A 438 25.72 16.61 -10.00
N GLU A 439 25.23 17.27 -11.05
CA GLU A 439 24.90 16.59 -12.30
C GLU A 439 26.09 16.43 -13.24
N THR A 440 27.23 17.04 -12.92
CA THR A 440 28.41 17.02 -13.77
C THR A 440 29.45 16.01 -13.28
N ALA A 441 30.33 15.59 -14.19
CA ALA A 441 31.40 14.68 -13.85
C ALA A 441 32.42 15.31 -12.89
N ASP A 442 32.61 16.63 -12.89
CA ASP A 442 33.65 17.29 -12.09
C ASP A 442 33.23 17.62 -10.66
N ASP A 443 31.93 17.49 -10.38
CA ASP A 443 31.38 17.68 -9.05
C ASP A 443 31.98 16.65 -8.04
N PRO A 444 32.13 17.05 -6.76
CA PRO A 444 32.71 16.18 -5.73
C PRO A 444 31.93 14.89 -5.50
N ALA A 445 32.61 13.88 -4.94
CA ALA A 445 31.94 12.68 -4.44
C ALA A 445 31.03 13.01 -3.24
N PRO A 446 29.83 12.41 -3.15
CA PRO A 446 28.95 12.61 -2.01
C PRO A 446 29.56 12.04 -0.74
N ARG A 447 29.56 12.83 0.33
CA ARG A 447 30.03 12.40 1.66
C ARG A 447 28.84 11.97 2.51
N GLY A 448 28.91 10.76 3.06
CA GLY A 448 27.86 10.26 3.95
C GLY A 448 26.66 9.64 3.23
N LEU A 449 26.84 9.20 1.98
CA LEU A 449 25.84 8.41 1.26
C LEU A 449 25.35 7.25 2.15
N ASP A 450 24.03 7.08 2.22
CA ASP A 450 23.45 5.99 3.00
C ASP A 450 24.04 4.63 2.57
N PRO A 451 24.60 3.83 3.50
CA PRO A 451 25.26 2.57 3.15
C PRO A 451 24.34 1.55 2.45
N VAL A 452 23.04 1.54 2.78
CA VAL A 452 22.08 0.66 2.12
C VAL A 452 21.83 1.13 0.69
N ALA A 453 21.59 2.43 0.50
CA ALA A 453 21.45 3.01 -0.83
C ALA A 453 22.68 2.74 -1.71
N ALA A 454 23.89 2.90 -1.16
CA ALA A 454 25.14 2.58 -1.85
C ALA A 454 25.21 1.10 -2.26
N SER A 455 24.91 0.18 -1.33
CA SER A 455 24.91 -1.26 -1.62
C SER A 455 23.89 -1.63 -2.70
N GLU A 456 22.68 -1.07 -2.64
CA GLU A 456 21.64 -1.29 -3.64
C GLU A 456 22.03 -0.78 -5.03
N LEU A 457 22.68 0.38 -5.11
CA LEU A 457 23.19 0.95 -6.36
C LEU A 457 24.26 0.05 -6.97
N LEU A 458 25.21 -0.41 -6.16
CA LEU A 458 26.30 -1.27 -6.62
C LEU A 458 25.78 -2.64 -7.07
N ALA A 459 24.88 -3.25 -6.31
CA ALA A 459 24.23 -4.51 -6.69
C ALA A 459 23.36 -4.36 -7.96
N LEU A 460 22.73 -3.21 -8.18
CA LEU A 460 22.06 -2.90 -9.44
C LEU A 460 23.06 -2.86 -10.60
N LEU A 461 24.19 -2.17 -10.45
CA LEU A 461 25.22 -2.09 -11.49
C LEU A 461 25.83 -3.47 -11.81
N GLU A 462 26.07 -4.31 -10.80
CA GLU A 462 26.55 -5.68 -10.98
C GLU A 462 25.56 -6.55 -11.76
N ARG A 463 24.25 -6.36 -11.57
CA ARG A 463 23.20 -7.07 -12.32
C ARG A 463 23.05 -6.58 -13.76
N LEU A 464 23.25 -5.29 -14.00
CA LEU A 464 23.13 -4.69 -15.34
C LEU A 464 24.32 -5.05 -16.23
N ALA A 465 25.51 -5.09 -15.64
CA ALA A 465 26.75 -5.32 -16.36
C ALA A 465 26.93 -6.81 -16.69
N VAL A 466 26.99 -7.12 -17.97
CA VAL A 466 27.38 -8.43 -18.50
C VAL A 466 28.89 -8.43 -18.69
N ARG A 467 29.53 -9.58 -18.47
CA ARG A 467 30.96 -9.75 -18.72
C ARG A 467 31.30 -9.66 -20.20
#